data_AF-A0A967H171-F1
#
_entry.id   AF-A0A967H171-F1
#
_cell.length_a   1.000
_cell.length_b   1.000
_cell.length_c   1.000
_cell.angle_alpha   90.00
_cell.angle_beta   90.00
_cell.angle_gamma   90.00
#
_symmetry.space_group_name_H-M   'P 1'
#
loop_
_entity.id
_entity.type
_entity.pdbx_description
1 polymer ?
#
loop_
_entity_poly.entity_id
_entity_poly.type
_entity_poly.pdbx_seq_one_letter_code
_entity_poly.pdbx_strand_id
1 'polypeptide(L)'
;NPPSWLRTVVIALLIGFGAVLILFPAWLPDKPTLPAEDNAVELLQSALLGFSAALFFATAPHAGPFRAIYRSLGFLSVAGLIAEIGRAIDNLIDPLRHE
;
A
#
# COMPACT_ATOMS: atom_id res chain seq x y z
N ASN A 1 -23.56 -17.70 7.48
CA ASN A 1 -22.59 -17.07 8.40
C ASN A 1 -21.32 -17.91 8.44
N PRO A 2 -20.15 -17.33 8.13
CA PRO A 2 -18.88 -18.03 8.36
C PRO A 2 -18.73 -18.34 9.86
N PRO A 3 -18.07 -19.46 10.22
CA PRO A 3 -17.88 -19.85 11.61
C PRO A 3 -16.97 -18.84 12.35
N SER A 4 -17.25 -18.59 13.63
CA SER A 4 -16.62 -17.52 14.43
C SER A 4 -15.09 -17.62 14.49
N TRP A 5 -14.53 -18.83 14.52
CA TRP A 5 -13.09 -19.06 14.55
C TRP A 5 -12.40 -18.63 13.24
N LEU A 6 -13.04 -18.85 12.09
CA LEU A 6 -12.50 -18.46 10.78
C LEU A 6 -12.41 -16.93 10.69
N ARG A 7 -13.42 -16.23 11.20
CA ARG A 7 -13.41 -14.76 11.29
C ARG A 7 -12.25 -14.26 12.16
N THR A 8 -12.01 -14.89 13.30
CA THR A 8 -10.88 -14.54 14.18
C THR A 8 -9.53 -14.75 13.51
N VAL A 9 -9.34 -15.87 12.81
CA VAL A 9 -8.09 -16.17 12.10
C VAL A 9 -7.83 -15.15 10.98
N VAL A 10 -8.87 -14.80 10.20
CA VAL A 10 -8.77 -13.79 9.15
C VAL A 10 -8.40 -12.42 9.72
N ILE A 11 -9.02 -12.02 10.83
CA ILE A 11 -8.69 -10.76 11.51
C ILE A 11 -7.25 -10.78 12.02
N ALA A 12 -6.80 -11.87 12.65
CA ALA A 12 -5.44 -12.01 13.15
C ALA A 12 -4.40 -11.94 12.02
N LEU A 13 -4.68 -12.60 10.88
CA LEU A 13 -3.85 -12.51 9.68
C LEU A 13 -3.79 -11.10 9.11
N LEU A 14 -4.93 -10.41 9.01
CA LEU A 14 -4.98 -9.03 8.49
C LEU A 14 -4.24 -8.06 9.42
N ILE A 15 -4.36 -8.21 10.73
CA ILE A 15 -3.62 -7.40 11.71
C ILE A 15 -2.12 -7.70 11.63
N GLY A 16 -1.74 -8.98 11.60
CA GLY A 16 -0.34 -9.38 11.48
C GLY A 16 0.30 -8.88 10.19
N PHE A 17 -0.42 -9.00 9.07
CA PHE A 17 0.02 -8.49 7.78
C PHE A 17 0.14 -6.97 7.77
N GLY A 18 -0.87 -6.25 8.28
CA GLY A 18 -0.80 -4.80 8.42
C GLY A 18 0.34 -4.32 9.32
N ALA A 19 0.60 -5.02 10.43
CA ALA A 19 1.70 -4.71 11.33
C ALA A 19 3.07 -4.92 10.67
N VAL A 20 3.24 -6.03 9.94
CA VAL A 20 4.46 -6.28 9.15
C VAL A 20 4.66 -5.17 8.12
N LEU A 21 3.60 -4.78 7.40
CA LEU A 21 3.70 -3.74 6.38
C LEU A 21 4.04 -2.35 6.94
N ILE A 22 3.54 -2.00 8.14
CA ILE A 22 3.87 -0.73 8.80
C ILE A 22 5.30 -0.74 9.38
N LEU A 23 5.77 -1.89 9.86
CA LEU A 23 7.09 -2.04 10.46
C LEU A 23 8.19 -2.35 9.44
N PHE A 24 7.83 -2.78 8.23
CA PHE A 24 8.79 -3.11 7.18
C PHE A 24 9.71 -1.94 6.81
N PRO A 25 9.23 -0.68 6.65
CA PRO A 25 10.09 0.48 6.43
C PRO A 25 11.09 0.71 7.57
N ALA A 26 10.70 0.37 8.81
CA ALA A 26 11.57 0.51 9.99
C ALA A 26 12.61 -0.62 10.11
N TRP A 27 12.49 -1.68 9.30
CA TRP A 27 13.44 -2.79 9.23
C TRP A 27 14.47 -2.64 8.11
N LEU A 28 14.27 -1.65 7.23
CA LEU A 28 15.23 -1.30 6.19
C LEU A 28 16.37 -0.45 6.79
N PRO A 29 17.63 -0.77 6.49
CA PRO A 29 18.78 -0.05 7.00
C PRO A 29 18.77 1.41 6.52
N ASP A 30 19.13 2.34 7.42
CA ASP A 30 19.19 3.80 7.18
C ASP A 30 20.12 4.22 6.02
N LYS A 31 20.92 3.28 5.49
CA LYS A 31 21.85 3.51 4.38
C LYS A 31 21.67 2.38 3.37
N PRO A 32 20.89 2.58 2.30
CA PRO A 32 20.79 1.60 1.24
C PRO A 32 22.20 1.41 0.65
N THR A 33 22.76 0.23 0.84
CA THR A 33 24.08 -0.12 0.28
C THR A 33 23.95 -0.58 -1.17
N LEU A 34 22.72 -0.88 -1.62
CA LEU A 34 22.40 -1.37 -2.95
C LEU A 34 21.10 -0.71 -3.46
N PRO A 35 21.03 -0.32 -4.75
CA PRO A 35 19.81 0.27 -5.36
C PRO A 35 18.60 -0.68 -5.36
N ALA A 36 18.79 -1.94 -4.97
CA ALA A 36 17.71 -2.91 -4.79
C ALA A 36 16.85 -2.65 -3.54
N GLU A 37 17.38 -1.98 -2.50
CA GLU A 37 16.62 -1.69 -1.28
C GLU A 37 15.57 -0.60 -1.49
N ASP A 38 15.93 0.51 -2.17
CA ASP A 38 14.98 1.59 -2.47
C ASP A 38 13.82 1.10 -3.33
N ASN A 39 14.09 0.25 -4.33
CA ASN A 39 13.06 -0.39 -5.16
C ASN A 39 12.11 -1.29 -4.34
N ALA A 40 12.60 -1.96 -3.29
CA ALA A 40 11.75 -2.79 -2.44
C ALA A 40 10.79 -1.94 -1.60
N VAL A 41 11.23 -0.77 -1.13
CA VAL A 41 10.39 0.17 -0.38
C VAL A 41 9.29 0.75 -1.28
N GLU A 42 9.65 1.22 -2.46
CA GLU A 42 8.71 1.80 -3.43
C GLU A 42 7.67 0.76 -3.89
N LEU A 43 8.10 -0.48 -4.12
CA LEU A 43 7.20 -1.57 -4.52
C LEU A 43 6.25 -1.96 -3.38
N LEU A 44 6.74 -1.99 -2.14
CA LEU A 44 5.91 -2.23 -0.98
C LEU A 44 4.90 -1.10 -0.75
N GLN A 45 5.34 0.15 -0.85
CA GLN A 45 4.50 1.35 -0.72
C GLN A 45 3.40 1.36 -1.79
N SER A 46 3.74 1.03 -3.03
CA SER A 46 2.79 0.86 -4.13
C SER A 46 1.78 -0.27 -3.84
N ALA A 47 2.26 -1.43 -3.37
CA ALA A 47 1.38 -2.55 -3.01
C ALA A 47 0.43 -2.19 -1.86
N LEU A 48 0.91 -1.47 -0.85
CA LEU A 48 0.14 -0.95 0.28
C LEU A 48 -0.94 0.03 -0.17
N LEU A 49 -0.60 0.99 -1.03
CA LEU A 49 -1.54 1.97 -1.58
C LEU A 49 -2.62 1.29 -2.43
N GLY A 50 -2.23 0.33 -3.29
CA GLY A 50 -3.16 -0.46 -4.08
C GLY A 50 -4.10 -1.31 -3.22
N PHE A 51 -3.56 -1.98 -2.19
CA PHE A 51 -4.35 -2.76 -1.25
C PHE A 51 -5.31 -1.88 -0.44
N SER A 52 -4.84 -0.72 0.03
CA SER A 52 -5.65 0.27 0.73
C SER A 52 -6.81 0.78 -0.15
N ALA A 53 -6.53 1.14 -1.41
CA ALA A 53 -7.55 1.55 -2.36
C ALA A 53 -8.61 0.45 -2.57
N ALA A 54 -8.18 -0.79 -2.78
CA ALA A 54 -9.07 -1.93 -2.93
C ALA A 54 -9.95 -2.14 -1.70
N LEU A 55 -9.41 -2.02 -0.49
CA LEU A 55 -10.17 -2.10 0.76
C LEU A 55 -11.21 -0.98 0.88
N PHE A 56 -10.84 0.27 0.56
CA PHE A 56 -11.77 1.39 0.60
C PHE A 56 -12.92 1.22 -0.41
N PHE A 57 -12.65 0.74 -1.62
CA PHE A 57 -13.70 0.45 -2.60
C PHE A 57 -14.56 -0.76 -2.24
N ALA A 58 -13.97 -1.82 -1.68
CA ALA A 58 -14.70 -3.01 -1.24
C ALA A 58 -15.63 -2.74 -0.04
N THR A 59 -15.21 -1.83 0.85
CA THR A 59 -15.98 -1.45 2.04
C THR A 59 -16.98 -0.32 1.78
N ALA A 60 -16.81 0.50 0.74
CA ALA A 60 -17.72 1.61 0.41
C ALA A 60 -19.20 1.20 0.28
N PRO A 61 -19.61 0.09 -0.38
CA PRO A 61 -21.00 -0.34 -0.44
C PRO A 61 -21.62 -0.65 0.94
N HIS A 62 -20.79 -1.07 1.91
CA HIS A 62 -21.21 -1.48 3.24
C HIS A 62 -21.21 -0.31 4.27
N ALA A 63 -20.66 0.85 3.90
CA ALA A 63 -20.48 2.00 4.79
C ALA A 63 -21.71 2.92 4.92
N GLY A 64 -22.82 2.61 4.26
CA GLY A 64 -24.08 3.37 4.37
C GLY A 64 -23.91 4.87 4.07
N PRO A 65 -24.25 5.79 4.99
CA PRO A 65 -24.12 7.24 4.78
C PRO A 65 -22.69 7.72 4.48
N PHE A 66 -21.68 7.01 4.98
CA PHE A 66 -20.26 7.36 4.78
C PHE A 66 -19.66 6.84 3.48
N ARG A 67 -20.47 6.19 2.63
CA ARG A 67 -20.05 5.60 1.35
C ARG A 67 -19.25 6.56 0.47
N ALA A 68 -19.66 7.84 0.41
CA ALA A 68 -18.96 8.86 -0.37
C ALA A 68 -17.53 9.08 0.13
N ILE A 69 -17.33 9.08 1.45
CA ILE A 69 -16.02 9.29 2.10
C ILE A 69 -15.09 8.10 1.84
N TYR A 70 -15.60 6.87 1.98
CA TYR A 70 -14.81 5.67 1.67
C TYR A 70 -14.40 5.65 0.19
N ARG A 71 -15.29 6.10 -0.70
CA ARG A 71 -15.00 6.18 -2.13
C ARG A 71 -13.96 7.25 -2.45
N SER A 72 -14.03 8.42 -1.80
CA SER A 72 -13.00 9.46 -1.95
C SER A 72 -11.64 9.03 -1.39
N LEU A 73 -11.62 8.31 -0.26
CA LEU A 73 -10.40 7.72 0.28
C LEU A 73 -9.81 6.69 -0.68
N GLY A 74 -10.65 5.85 -1.30
CA GLY A 74 -10.22 4.93 -2.35
C GLY A 74 -9.57 5.65 -3.54
N PHE A 75 -10.16 6.74 -4.02
CA PHE A 75 -9.57 7.55 -5.09
C PHE A 75 -8.28 8.26 -4.66
N LEU A 76 -8.19 8.74 -3.42
CA LEU A 76 -6.96 9.32 -2.88
C LEU A 76 -5.82 8.30 -2.82
N SER A 77 -6.11 7.07 -2.38
CA SER A 77 -5.12 5.98 -2.37
C SER A 77 -4.66 5.61 -3.79
N VAL A 78 -5.56 5.62 -4.78
CA VAL A 78 -5.20 5.43 -6.19
C VAL A 78 -4.34 6.57 -6.73
N ALA A 79 -4.66 7.82 -6.39
CA ALA A 79 -3.85 8.96 -6.78
C ALA A 79 -2.44 8.88 -6.18
N GLY A 80 -2.34 8.49 -4.90
CA GLY A 80 -1.06 8.22 -4.24
C GLY A 80 -0.27 7.11 -4.93
N LEU A 81 -0.94 6.02 -5.33
CA LEU A 81 -0.30 4.93 -6.09
C LEU A 81 0.28 5.42 -7.41
N ILE A 82 -0.47 6.23 -8.16
CA ILE A 82 0.00 6.78 -9.44
C ILE A 82 1.21 7.69 -9.23
N ALA A 83 1.21 8.50 -8.16
CA ALA A 83 2.35 9.36 -7.82
C ALA A 83 3.61 8.54 -7.49
N GLU A 84 3.45 7.43 -6.77
CA GLU A 84 4.57 6.52 -6.45
C GLU A 84 5.15 5.87 -7.71
N ILE A 85 4.28 5.39 -8.60
CA ILE A 85 4.70 4.82 -9.89
C ILE A 85 5.42 5.86 -10.75
N GLY A 86 4.93 7.10 -10.77
CA GLY A 86 5.57 8.21 -11.48
C GLY A 86 6.98 8.47 -10.95
N ARG A 87 7.14 8.50 -9.62
CA ARG A 87 8.45 8.67 -8.96
C ARG A 87 9.42 7.53 -9.27
N ALA A 88 8.94 6.29 -9.27
CA ALA A 88 9.75 5.12 -9.63
C ALA A 88 10.24 5.19 -11.09
N ILE A 89 9.39 5.66 -12.01
CA ILE A 89 9.75 5.88 -13.42
C ILE A 89 10.79 7.00 -13.54
N ASP A 90 10.59 8.12 -12.85
CA ASP A 90 11.54 9.25 -12.88
C ASP A 90 12.92 8.83 -12.36
N ASN A 91 12.98 8.08 -11.26
CA ASN A 91 14.23 7.52 -10.70
C ASN A 91 14.96 6.60 -11.69
N LEU A 92 14.23 5.93 -12.59
CA LEU A 92 14.80 5.05 -13.62
C LEU A 92 15.32 5.82 -14.84
N ILE A 93 14.72 6.97 -15.14
CA ILE A 93 15.03 7.80 -16.31
C ILE A 93 16.15 8.81 -16.02
N ASP A 94 16.22 9.35 -14.81
CA ASP A 94 17.22 10.37 -14.42
C ASP A 94 18.68 9.98 -14.73
N PRO A 95 19.13 8.71 -14.53
CA PRO A 95 20.47 8.28 -14.90
C PRO A 95 20.76 8.35 -16.41
N LEU A 96 19.74 8.17 -17.26
CA LEU A 96 19.87 8.17 -18.74
C LEU A 96 19.83 9.59 -19.33
N ARG A 97 19.46 10.60 -18.54
CA ARG A 97 19.37 12.00 -18.97
C ARG A 97 20.70 12.76 -18.82
N HIS A 98 21.67 12.16 -18.12
CA HIS A 98 22.96 12.73 -17.80
C HIS A 98 24.15 12.05 -18.52
N GLU A 99 23.87 11.17 -19.49
CA GLU A 99 24.80 10.71 -20.53
C GLU A 99 24.63 11.53 -21.82
#